data_AF-A0A1E4JF90-F1
#
_entry.id   AF-A0A1E4JF90-F1
#
_cell.length_a   1.000
_cell.length_b   1.000
_cell.length_c   1.000
_cell.angle_alpha   90.00
_cell.angle_beta   90.00
_cell.angle_gamma   90.00
#
_symmetry.space_group_name_H-M   'P 1'
#
loop_
_entity.id
_entity.type
_entity.pdbx_description
1 polymer ?
#
loop_
_entity_poly.entity_id
_entity_poly.type
_entity_poly.pdbx_seq_one_letter_code
_entity_poly.pdbx_strand_id
1 'polypeptide(L)'
;MPAGTDTALHIDFVGGALGHRLRFGGGRGQALARAAGLVRGAAPIIVDATAGLGRDAFVLASLGAQVTMIERSAAVYAALADALQRARAAAGEAADIAARIVLHHGDARALLPGMDADVVMVDPMHPPRGNSALVKQEMRLLRELVGTDPDSAELLGIALACARHRVVLKWPLRAPLLPGMGAPSHQIVGKTVRYDVFMVGLT
;
A
#
# COMPACT_ATOMS: atom_id res chain seq x y z
N MET A 1 5.89 38.20 11.17
CA MET A 1 5.39 37.25 10.16
C MET A 1 6.40 36.11 10.09
N PRO A 2 6.20 34.96 10.77
CA PRO A 2 7.11 33.84 10.55
C PRO A 2 6.82 33.26 9.17
N ALA A 3 7.89 32.94 8.44
CA ALA A 3 7.87 32.35 7.12
C ALA A 3 7.04 31.05 7.13
N GLY A 4 6.10 30.92 6.19
CA GLY A 4 5.37 29.67 5.96
C GLY A 4 6.36 28.59 5.59
N THR A 5 6.57 27.62 6.47
CA THR A 5 7.22 26.36 6.10
C THR A 5 6.29 25.66 5.12
N ASP A 6 6.79 25.36 3.93
CA ASP A 6 6.08 24.55 2.93
C ASP A 6 5.95 23.11 3.48
N THR A 7 4.87 22.86 4.22
CA THR A 7 4.57 21.61 4.93
C THR A 7 3.90 20.56 4.02
N ALA A 8 4.05 20.70 2.71
CA ALA A 8 3.41 19.80 1.75
C ALA A 8 4.12 18.43 1.72
N LEU A 9 3.33 17.35 1.85
CA LEU A 9 3.84 15.98 1.71
C LEU A 9 4.36 15.78 0.28
N HIS A 10 5.67 15.55 0.12
CA HIS A 10 6.28 15.27 -1.17
C HIS A 10 6.48 13.77 -1.37
N ILE A 11 5.93 13.22 -2.46
CA ILE A 11 6.11 11.82 -2.86
C ILE A 11 6.92 11.80 -4.16
N ASP A 12 8.00 11.03 -4.19
CA ASP A 12 8.86 10.88 -5.38
C ASP A 12 8.90 9.41 -5.84
N PHE A 13 8.45 9.19 -7.08
CA PHE A 13 8.46 7.90 -7.76
C PHE A 13 9.54 7.79 -8.84
N VAL A 14 10.21 8.88 -9.20
CA VAL A 14 11.19 8.93 -10.29
C VAL A 14 12.60 8.79 -9.72
N GLY A 15 12.87 9.44 -8.59
CA GLY A 15 14.18 9.46 -7.93
C GLY A 15 14.23 8.75 -6.58
N GLY A 16 15.33 9.00 -5.86
CA GLY A 16 15.47 8.71 -4.43
C GLY A 16 15.48 7.23 -4.03
N ALA A 17 15.01 6.98 -2.81
CA ALA A 17 15.07 5.66 -2.17
C ALA A 17 14.21 4.60 -2.89
N LEU A 18 13.14 5.01 -3.58
CA LEU A 18 12.29 4.09 -4.31
C LEU A 18 12.99 3.56 -5.56
N GLY A 19 13.66 4.42 -6.34
CA GLY A 19 14.48 3.98 -7.48
C GLY A 19 15.54 2.93 -7.09
N HIS A 20 16.20 3.11 -5.94
CA HIS A 20 17.12 2.09 -5.41
C HIS A 20 16.39 0.78 -5.03
N ARG A 21 15.23 0.86 -4.37
CA ARG A 21 14.43 -0.32 -4.00
C ARG A 21 13.91 -1.08 -5.23
N LEU A 22 13.55 -0.39 -6.32
CA LEU A 22 13.11 -1.03 -7.56
C LEU A 22 14.25 -1.86 -8.18
N ARG A 23 15.46 -1.30 -8.22
CA ARG A 23 16.64 -1.94 -8.84
C ARG A 23 17.28 -3.03 -7.96
N PHE A 24 17.33 -2.84 -6.65
CA PHE A 24 18.09 -3.70 -5.72
C PHE A 24 17.25 -4.33 -4.61
N GLY A 25 15.93 -4.10 -4.58
CA GLY A 25 15.06 -4.59 -3.52
C GLY A 25 14.76 -6.09 -3.53
N GLY A 26 15.28 -6.84 -4.51
CA GLY A 26 15.08 -8.29 -4.63
C GLY A 26 13.86 -8.70 -5.48
N GLY A 27 13.22 -7.76 -6.18
CA GLY A 27 12.18 -8.06 -7.18
C GLY A 27 11.03 -8.90 -6.62
N ARG A 28 10.66 -9.97 -7.33
CA ARG A 28 9.61 -10.93 -6.92
C ARG A 28 9.98 -11.80 -5.71
N GLY A 29 11.24 -11.80 -5.26
CA GLY A 29 11.66 -12.46 -4.02
C GLY A 29 11.24 -11.71 -2.74
N GLN A 30 10.83 -10.45 -2.87
CA GLN A 30 10.38 -9.62 -1.75
C GLN A 30 9.19 -10.25 -1.01
N ALA A 31 9.16 -10.09 0.32
CA ALA A 31 8.03 -10.54 1.13
C ALA A 31 6.69 -9.95 0.64
N LEU A 32 6.68 -8.65 0.28
CA LEU A 32 5.54 -7.96 -0.32
C LEU A 32 5.05 -8.67 -1.60
N ALA A 33 5.96 -8.91 -2.55
CA ALA A 33 5.62 -9.52 -3.83
C ALA A 33 5.09 -10.95 -3.67
N ARG A 34 5.72 -11.74 -2.78
CA ARG A 34 5.27 -13.09 -2.45
C ARG A 34 3.88 -13.08 -1.79
N ALA A 35 3.63 -12.15 -0.88
CA ALA A 35 2.34 -12.04 -0.21
C ALA A 35 1.23 -11.69 -1.21
N ALA A 36 1.52 -10.74 -2.11
CA ALA A 36 0.64 -10.33 -3.21
C ALA A 36 0.50 -11.38 -4.34
N GLY A 37 1.13 -12.56 -4.22
CA GLY A 37 0.95 -13.63 -5.21
C GLY A 37 1.66 -13.39 -6.55
N LEU A 38 2.64 -12.48 -6.61
CA LEU A 38 3.48 -12.24 -7.80
C LEU A 38 4.49 -13.38 -7.99
N VAL A 39 3.98 -14.54 -8.42
CA VAL A 39 4.78 -15.70 -8.86
C VAL A 39 5.19 -15.56 -10.33
N ARG A 40 6.08 -16.44 -10.82
CA ARG A 40 6.55 -16.38 -12.22
C ARG A 40 5.36 -16.50 -13.18
N GLY A 41 5.20 -15.49 -14.05
CA GLY A 41 4.15 -15.45 -15.08
C GLY A 41 2.82 -14.83 -14.63
N ALA A 42 2.63 -14.56 -13.34
CA ALA A 42 1.43 -13.92 -12.84
C ALA A 42 1.52 -12.38 -12.90
N ALA A 43 0.44 -11.74 -13.31
CA ALA A 43 0.24 -10.28 -13.30
C ALA A 43 -1.16 -9.97 -12.74
N PRO A 44 -1.35 -10.12 -11.42
CA PRO A 44 -2.67 -9.97 -10.80
C PRO A 44 -3.18 -8.52 -10.88
N ILE A 45 -4.50 -8.39 -10.85
CA ILE A 45 -5.18 -7.11 -10.60
C ILE A 45 -5.21 -6.90 -9.07
N ILE A 46 -4.51 -5.87 -8.61
CA ILE A 46 -4.34 -5.56 -7.20
C ILE A 46 -5.08 -4.28 -6.85
N VAL A 47 -5.86 -4.29 -5.77
CA VAL A 47 -6.34 -3.06 -5.12
C VAL A 47 -5.53 -2.82 -3.85
N ASP A 48 -4.81 -1.70 -3.78
CA ASP A 48 -4.23 -1.17 -2.55
C ASP A 48 -5.27 -0.28 -1.86
N ALA A 49 -5.92 -0.84 -0.84
CA ALA A 49 -7.02 -0.20 -0.13
C ALA A 49 -6.58 0.91 0.85
N THR A 50 -5.26 1.07 1.03
CA THR A 50 -4.66 2.00 2.00
C THR A 50 -3.38 2.59 1.40
N ALA A 51 -3.51 3.30 0.28
CA ALA A 51 -2.38 3.65 -0.57
C ALA A 51 -1.25 4.39 0.16
N GLY A 52 -1.57 5.33 1.05
CA GLY A 52 -0.59 6.07 1.84
C GLY A 52 0.43 6.78 0.95
N LEU A 53 1.72 6.45 1.07
CA LEU A 53 2.77 7.03 0.20
C LEU A 53 2.91 6.32 -1.15
N GLY A 54 2.07 5.33 -1.46
CA GLY A 54 2.07 4.59 -2.72
C GLY A 54 3.31 3.72 -2.96
N ARG A 55 4.19 3.56 -1.96
CA ARG A 55 5.49 2.89 -2.11
C ARG A 55 5.35 1.41 -2.44
N ASP A 56 4.45 0.72 -1.76
CA ASP A 56 4.27 -0.72 -1.97
C ASP A 56 3.46 -0.98 -3.26
N ALA A 57 2.41 -0.19 -3.53
CA ALA A 57 1.71 -0.16 -4.82
C ALA A 57 2.67 0.04 -6.02
N PHE A 58 3.59 1.00 -5.94
CA PHE A 58 4.55 1.26 -7.02
C PHE A 58 5.53 0.08 -7.23
N VAL A 59 5.97 -0.57 -6.14
CA VAL A 59 6.77 -1.80 -6.25
C VAL A 59 5.96 -2.95 -6.86
N LEU A 60 4.69 -3.11 -6.51
CA LEU A 60 3.85 -4.15 -7.10
C LEU A 60 3.64 -3.91 -8.60
N ALA A 61 3.36 -2.66 -8.99
CA ALA A 61 3.24 -2.26 -10.37
C ALA A 61 4.57 -2.44 -11.14
N SER A 62 5.72 -2.19 -10.53
CA SER A 62 7.02 -2.45 -11.16
C SER A 62 7.30 -3.92 -11.43
N LEU A 63 6.62 -4.82 -10.72
CA LEU A 63 6.71 -6.27 -10.91
C LEU A 63 5.66 -6.81 -11.89
N GLY A 64 4.91 -5.90 -12.53
CA GLY A 64 3.96 -6.19 -13.61
C GLY A 64 2.50 -6.27 -13.19
N ALA A 65 2.15 -6.00 -11.92
CA ALA A 65 0.75 -5.94 -11.51
C ALA A 65 0.03 -4.72 -12.10
N GLN A 66 -1.27 -4.86 -12.35
CA GLN A 66 -2.16 -3.71 -12.49
C GLN A 66 -2.64 -3.32 -11.10
N VAL A 67 -2.46 -2.05 -10.72
CA VAL A 67 -2.71 -1.60 -9.34
C VAL A 67 -3.71 -0.46 -9.32
N THR A 68 -4.77 -0.62 -8.53
CA THR A 68 -5.68 0.46 -8.16
C THR A 68 -5.36 0.89 -6.73
N MET A 69 -4.94 2.14 -6.55
CA MET A 69 -4.73 2.74 -5.23
C MET A 69 -6.00 3.47 -4.78
N ILE A 70 -6.40 3.27 -3.52
CA ILE A 70 -7.45 4.03 -2.87
C ILE A 70 -6.84 4.81 -1.71
N GLU A 71 -7.06 6.12 -1.70
CA GLU A 71 -6.64 7.01 -0.61
C GLU A 71 -7.81 7.89 -0.19
N ARG A 72 -8.06 7.97 1.12
CA ARG A 72 -9.18 8.74 1.69
C ARG A 72 -8.77 10.16 2.07
N SER A 73 -7.54 10.35 2.53
CA SER A 73 -7.02 11.66 2.91
C SER A 73 -6.81 12.51 1.65
N ALA A 74 -7.54 13.62 1.56
CA ALA A 74 -7.46 14.51 0.40
C ALA A 74 -6.04 15.05 0.18
N ALA A 75 -5.30 15.34 1.26
CA ALA A 75 -3.93 15.84 1.18
C ALA A 75 -2.96 14.78 0.64
N VAL A 76 -3.09 13.53 1.11
CA VAL A 76 -2.25 12.42 0.66
C VAL A 76 -2.62 12.04 -0.79
N TYR A 77 -3.91 12.01 -1.13
CA TYR A 77 -4.37 11.80 -2.49
C TYR A 77 -3.79 12.83 -3.45
N ALA A 78 -3.84 14.12 -3.11
CA ALA A 78 -3.28 15.18 -3.95
C ALA A 78 -1.77 15.00 -4.19
N ALA A 79 -1.01 14.65 -3.13
CA ALA A 79 0.41 14.35 -3.24
C ALA A 79 0.70 13.12 -4.12
N LEU A 80 -0.10 12.06 -4.00
CA LEU A 80 0.00 10.86 -4.85
C LEU A 80 -0.33 11.18 -6.31
N ALA A 81 -1.38 11.97 -6.56
CA ALA A 81 -1.80 12.35 -7.90
C ALA A 81 -0.71 13.16 -8.62
N ASP A 82 -0.11 14.15 -7.93
CA ASP A 82 1.04 14.90 -8.43
C ASP A 82 2.24 13.99 -8.73
N ALA A 83 2.58 13.08 -7.81
CA ALA A 83 3.69 12.14 -7.99
C ALA A 83 3.49 11.20 -9.18
N LEU A 84 2.27 10.67 -9.36
CA LEU A 84 1.93 9.83 -10.52
C LEU A 84 1.99 10.63 -11.82
N GLN A 85 1.55 11.88 -11.83
CA GLN A 85 1.65 12.75 -13.00
C GLN A 85 3.11 12.99 -13.39
N ARG A 86 3.97 13.33 -12.43
CA ARG A 86 5.41 13.47 -12.66
C ARG A 86 6.06 12.18 -13.16
N ALA A 87 5.69 11.03 -12.57
CA ALA A 87 6.20 9.72 -13.01
C ALA A 87 5.83 9.39 -14.45
N ARG A 88 4.57 9.65 -14.86
CA ARG A 88 4.11 9.47 -16.25
C ARG A 88 4.86 10.38 -17.22
N ALA A 89 5.22 11.59 -16.80
CA ALA A 89 5.95 12.55 -17.62
C ALA A 89 7.47 12.28 -17.72
N ALA A 90 8.06 11.51 -16.80
CA ALA A 90 9.50 11.29 -16.72
C ALA A 90 10.08 10.33 -17.79
N ALA A 91 9.22 9.70 -18.60
CA ALA A 91 9.54 8.65 -19.57
C ALA A 91 10.24 7.42 -18.96
N GLY A 92 10.45 6.38 -19.77
CA GLY A 92 11.12 5.14 -19.37
C GLY A 92 10.39 4.34 -18.29
N GLU A 93 11.15 3.63 -17.46
CA GLU A 93 10.61 2.66 -16.49
C GLU A 93 9.58 3.28 -15.52
N ALA A 94 9.81 4.52 -15.05
CA ALA A 94 8.87 5.19 -14.15
C ALA A 94 7.51 5.46 -14.81
N ALA A 95 7.50 5.83 -16.09
CA ALA A 95 6.28 6.04 -16.85
C ALA A 95 5.53 4.72 -17.08
N ASP A 96 6.25 3.64 -17.42
CA ASP A 96 5.67 2.30 -17.61
C ASP A 96 5.03 1.78 -16.31
N ILE A 97 5.68 2.01 -15.16
CA ILE A 97 5.13 1.64 -13.85
C ILE A 97 3.87 2.45 -13.55
N ALA A 98 3.93 3.77 -13.70
CA ALA A 98 2.80 4.66 -13.40
C ALA A 98 1.61 4.46 -14.35
N ALA A 99 1.83 3.94 -15.56
CA ALA A 99 0.77 3.55 -16.49
C ALA A 99 -0.04 2.32 -16.01
N ARG A 100 0.54 1.48 -15.14
CA ARG A 100 -0.16 0.35 -14.51
C ARG A 100 -0.89 0.73 -13.22
N ILE A 101 -0.88 2.02 -12.84
CA ILE A 101 -1.46 2.49 -11.60
C ILE A 101 -2.64 3.44 -11.89
N VAL A 102 -3.79 3.13 -11.30
CA VAL A 102 -4.95 4.03 -11.19
C VAL A 102 -5.08 4.49 -9.74
N LEU A 103 -5.50 5.74 -9.52
CA LEU A 103 -5.68 6.31 -8.18
C LEU A 103 -7.12 6.81 -8.02
N HIS A 104 -7.78 6.40 -6.95
CA HIS A 104 -9.12 6.84 -6.56
C HIS A 104 -9.07 7.59 -5.23
N HIS A 105 -9.77 8.72 -5.16
CA HIS A 105 -10.03 9.42 -3.90
C HIS A 105 -11.30 8.86 -3.26
N GLY A 106 -11.21 8.41 -2.02
CA GLY A 106 -12.38 7.97 -1.26
C GLY A 106 -12.06 6.92 -0.21
N ASP A 107 -13.11 6.45 0.47
CA ASP A 107 -13.02 5.37 1.44
C ASP A 107 -13.05 4.01 0.74
N ALA A 108 -12.02 3.20 0.96
CA ALA A 108 -11.93 1.86 0.39
C ALA A 108 -13.10 0.96 0.79
N ARG A 109 -13.71 1.14 1.98
CA ARG A 109 -14.90 0.40 2.40
C ARG A 109 -16.08 0.62 1.45
N ALA A 110 -16.20 1.82 0.88
CA ALA A 110 -17.27 2.18 -0.04
C ALA A 110 -16.95 1.83 -1.49
N LEU A 111 -15.68 1.98 -1.90
CA LEU A 111 -15.26 1.82 -3.29
C LEU A 111 -14.95 0.37 -3.67
N LEU A 112 -14.34 -0.40 -2.76
CA LEU A 112 -13.86 -1.76 -3.04
C LEU A 112 -14.95 -2.73 -3.52
N PRO A 113 -16.20 -2.71 -2.99
CA PRO A 113 -17.26 -3.61 -3.48
C PRO A 113 -17.59 -3.47 -4.97
N GLY A 114 -17.27 -2.34 -5.60
CA GLY A 114 -17.48 -2.09 -7.02
C GLY A 114 -16.27 -2.37 -7.91
N MET A 115 -15.19 -2.93 -7.38
CA MET A 115 -13.93 -3.14 -8.09
C MET A 115 -13.62 -4.61 -8.31
N ASP A 116 -12.99 -4.91 -9.44
CA ASP A 116 -12.35 -6.20 -9.67
C ASP A 116 -11.00 -6.25 -8.97
N ALA A 117 -10.81 -7.22 -8.08
CA ALA A 117 -9.57 -7.41 -7.34
C ALA A 117 -9.22 -8.89 -7.23
N ASP A 118 -8.13 -9.33 -7.88
CA ASP A 118 -7.56 -10.65 -7.59
C ASP A 118 -6.97 -10.66 -6.17
N VAL A 119 -6.32 -9.55 -5.83
CA VAL A 119 -5.65 -9.33 -4.55
C VAL A 119 -6.04 -7.99 -3.97
N VAL A 120 -6.39 -7.97 -2.68
CA VAL A 120 -6.55 -6.72 -1.93
C VAL A 120 -5.42 -6.58 -0.91
N MET A 121 -4.67 -5.48 -0.99
CA MET A 121 -3.65 -5.10 -0.03
C MET A 121 -4.25 -4.14 1.01
N VAL A 122 -3.98 -4.40 2.29
CA VAL A 122 -4.41 -3.59 3.42
C VAL A 122 -3.20 -3.34 4.33
N ASP A 123 -2.80 -2.08 4.50
CA ASP A 123 -1.70 -1.60 5.35
C ASP A 123 -2.19 -0.39 6.15
N PRO A 124 -3.05 -0.59 7.15
CA PRO A 124 -3.60 0.51 7.91
C PRO A 124 -2.51 1.18 8.75
N MET A 125 -2.70 2.47 9.01
CA MET A 125 -1.90 3.21 9.96
C MET A 125 -2.08 2.66 11.37
N HIS A 126 -1.16 1.78 11.77
CA HIS A 126 -1.17 1.18 13.11
C HIS A 126 -0.99 2.26 14.21
N PRO A 127 -1.59 2.03 15.40
CA PRO A 127 -1.36 2.89 16.57
C PRO A 127 0.14 2.99 16.89
N PRO A 128 0.63 4.17 17.30
CA PRO A 128 2.03 4.35 17.65
C PRO A 128 2.44 3.42 18.79
N ARG A 129 3.68 2.90 18.73
CA ARG A 129 4.26 2.04 19.78
C ARG A 129 5.49 2.70 20.38
N GLY A 130 5.34 3.20 21.62
CA GLY A 130 6.45 3.69 22.43
C GLY A 130 7.25 4.85 21.82
N ASN A 131 8.35 5.20 22.48
CA ASN A 131 9.31 6.21 22.01
C ASN A 131 10.37 5.57 21.12
N SER A 132 10.09 5.36 19.83
CA SER A 132 11.14 5.01 18.86
C SER A 132 11.67 6.26 18.14
N ALA A 133 12.98 6.47 18.27
CA ALA A 133 13.75 7.52 17.62
C ALA A 133 13.48 7.67 16.11
N LEU A 134 13.56 8.91 15.62
CA LEU A 134 13.63 9.35 14.22
C LEU A 134 12.78 8.53 13.24
N VAL A 135 11.46 8.56 13.44
CA VAL A 135 10.53 8.27 12.34
C VAL A 135 10.86 9.27 11.22
N LYS A 136 11.22 8.76 10.03
CA LYS A 136 11.52 9.57 8.84
C LYS A 136 10.45 10.65 8.71
N GLN A 137 10.84 11.89 8.43
CA GLN A 137 9.95 13.06 8.43
C GLN A 137 8.64 12.82 7.67
N GLU A 138 8.71 12.14 6.53
CA GLU A 138 7.56 11.76 5.70
C GLU A 138 6.52 10.91 6.44
N MET A 139 6.99 9.97 7.28
CA MET A 139 6.11 9.11 8.09
C MET A 139 5.53 9.85 9.30
N ARG A 140 6.16 10.95 9.75
CA ARG A 140 5.58 11.84 10.77
C ARG A 140 4.47 12.68 10.16
N LEU A 141 4.77 13.35 9.03
CA LEU A 141 3.79 14.13 8.27
C LEU A 141 2.58 13.28 7.85
N LEU A 142 2.79 12.06 7.38
CA LEU A 142 1.69 11.17 7.03
C LEU A 142 0.79 10.85 8.24
N ARG A 143 1.38 10.60 9.41
CA ARG A 143 0.61 10.34 10.64
C ARG A 143 -0.15 11.57 11.11
N GLU A 144 0.42 12.77 10.96
CA GLU A 144 -0.27 14.03 11.26
C GLU A 144 -1.46 14.26 10.33
N LEU A 145 -1.34 13.87 9.05
CA LEU A 145 -2.39 14.05 8.04
C LEU A 145 -3.51 13.00 8.10
N VAL A 146 -3.20 11.75 8.50
CA VAL A 146 -4.13 10.61 8.42
C VAL A 146 -4.62 10.15 9.80
N GLY A 147 -3.84 10.38 10.86
CA GLY A 147 -4.16 9.89 12.19
C GLY A 147 -4.01 8.38 12.32
N THR A 148 -5.01 7.73 12.93
CA THR A 148 -5.08 6.26 13.10
C THR A 148 -6.31 5.73 12.38
N ASP A 149 -6.28 4.46 11.98
CA ASP A 149 -7.38 3.80 11.27
C ASP A 149 -8.21 2.87 12.20
N PRO A 150 -9.20 3.38 12.96
CA PRO A 150 -10.00 2.56 13.87
C PRO A 150 -10.89 1.54 13.12
N ASP A 151 -11.14 1.79 11.84
CA ASP A 151 -11.98 1.02 10.92
C ASP A 151 -11.22 -0.07 10.15
N SER A 152 -9.96 -0.33 10.51
CA SER A 152 -9.11 -1.35 9.87
C SER A 152 -9.75 -2.74 9.83
N ALA A 153 -10.45 -3.14 10.90
CA ALA A 153 -11.10 -4.46 10.98
C ALA A 153 -12.30 -4.56 10.02
N GLU A 154 -13.09 -3.49 9.90
CA GLU A 154 -14.21 -3.42 8.98
C GLU A 154 -13.73 -3.46 7.52
N LEU A 155 -12.70 -2.66 7.19
CA LEU A 155 -12.08 -2.67 5.87
C LEU A 155 -11.57 -4.06 5.50
N LEU A 156 -10.93 -4.76 6.44
CA LEU A 156 -10.45 -6.11 6.18
C LEU A 156 -11.60 -7.09 5.92
N GLY A 157 -12.71 -6.98 6.66
CA GLY A 157 -13.91 -7.78 6.42
C GLY A 157 -14.48 -7.59 5.01
N ILE A 158 -14.56 -6.34 4.56
CA ILE A 158 -15.00 -6.00 3.20
C ILE A 158 -14.01 -6.55 2.17
N ALA A 159 -12.70 -6.38 2.39
CA ALA A 159 -11.68 -6.92 1.50
C ALA A 159 -11.79 -8.45 1.33
N LEU A 160 -12.07 -9.18 2.41
CA LEU A 160 -12.27 -10.64 2.38
C LEU A 160 -13.49 -11.05 1.57
N ALA A 161 -14.53 -10.22 1.54
CA ALA A 161 -15.73 -10.46 0.73
C ALA A 161 -15.54 -10.10 -0.75
N CYS A 162 -14.63 -9.18 -1.08
CA CYS A 162 -14.46 -8.65 -2.45
C CYS A 162 -13.33 -9.30 -3.25
N ALA A 163 -12.25 -9.75 -2.60
CA ALA A 163 -11.10 -10.31 -3.31
C ALA A 163 -11.43 -11.67 -3.95
N ARG A 164 -10.91 -11.91 -5.16
CA ARG A 164 -11.12 -13.19 -5.87
C ARG A 164 -10.19 -14.30 -5.40
N HIS A 165 -8.97 -13.96 -4.97
CA HIS A 165 -7.96 -14.97 -4.62
C HIS A 165 -7.34 -14.78 -3.25
N ARG A 166 -7.00 -13.56 -2.85
CA ARG A 166 -6.44 -13.32 -1.52
C ARG A 166 -6.56 -11.88 -1.03
N VAL A 167 -6.52 -11.75 0.29
CA VAL A 167 -6.31 -10.49 1.00
C VAL A 167 -4.99 -10.55 1.75
N VAL A 168 -4.26 -9.44 1.74
CA VAL A 168 -2.96 -9.32 2.41
C VAL A 168 -3.01 -8.16 3.39
N LEU A 169 -2.95 -8.47 4.68
CA LEU A 169 -2.77 -7.48 5.74
C LEU A 169 -1.28 -7.32 6.04
N LYS A 170 -0.70 -6.17 5.75
CA LYS A 170 0.63 -5.79 6.22
C LYS A 170 0.51 -5.27 7.65
N TRP A 171 1.25 -5.88 8.57
CA TRP A 171 1.08 -5.61 9.99
C TRP A 171 2.41 -5.63 10.75
N PRO A 172 2.55 -4.91 11.88
CA PRO A 172 3.77 -4.98 12.67
C PRO A 172 4.01 -6.40 13.19
N LEU A 173 5.25 -6.89 13.09
CA LEU A 173 5.60 -8.30 13.35
C LEU A 173 5.06 -8.84 14.69
N ARG A 174 5.17 -8.03 15.76
CA ARG A 174 4.79 -8.41 17.13
C ARG A 174 3.41 -7.90 17.56
N ALA A 175 2.59 -7.43 16.62
CA ALA A 175 1.25 -6.97 16.92
C ALA A 175 0.26 -8.13 17.11
N PRO A 176 -0.72 -8.01 18.03
CA PRO A 176 -1.87 -8.89 18.00
C PRO A 176 -2.61 -8.72 16.66
N LEU A 177 -3.38 -9.74 16.27
CA LEU A 177 -4.28 -9.64 15.13
C LEU A 177 -5.34 -8.55 15.37
N LEU A 178 -5.95 -8.06 14.29
CA LEU A 178 -7.09 -7.15 14.42
C LEU A 178 -8.23 -7.83 15.21
N PRO A 179 -8.96 -7.11 16.06
CA PRO A 179 -10.09 -7.66 16.80
C PRO A 179 -11.12 -8.32 15.87
N GLY A 180 -11.66 -9.47 16.28
CA GLY A 180 -12.68 -10.19 15.52
C GLY A 180 -12.16 -10.93 14.28
N MET A 181 -10.85 -10.92 14.02
CA MET A 181 -10.26 -11.53 12.85
C MET A 181 -9.93 -13.01 13.07
N GLY A 182 -10.26 -13.86 12.09
CA GLY A 182 -9.80 -15.25 12.04
C GLY A 182 -8.29 -15.36 11.77
N ALA A 183 -7.76 -16.57 11.92
CA ALA A 183 -6.35 -16.83 11.60
C ALA A 183 -6.10 -16.66 10.08
N PRO A 184 -4.97 -16.05 9.67
CA PRO A 184 -4.58 -16.03 8.27
C PRO A 184 -4.27 -17.44 7.78
N SER A 185 -4.49 -17.69 6.49
CA SER A 185 -4.16 -18.98 5.86
C SER A 185 -2.66 -19.28 5.93
N HIS A 186 -1.83 -18.25 5.80
CA HIS A 186 -0.39 -18.31 6.06
C HIS A 186 0.15 -16.91 6.33
N GLN A 187 1.39 -16.84 6.82
CA GLN A 187 2.08 -15.58 7.08
C GLN A 187 3.42 -15.53 6.35
N ILE A 188 3.78 -14.35 5.84
CA ILE A 188 5.13 -14.08 5.34
C ILE A 188 5.80 -13.08 6.28
N VAL A 189 6.82 -13.54 6.98
CA VAL A 189 7.50 -12.78 8.03
C VAL A 189 8.69 -12.01 7.46
N GLY A 190 8.75 -10.70 7.74
CA GLY A 190 9.91 -9.85 7.52
C GLY A 190 10.62 -9.50 8.82
N LYS A 191 11.52 -8.51 8.78
CA LYS A 191 12.31 -8.09 9.96
C LYS A 191 11.48 -7.35 11.02
N THR A 192 10.63 -6.42 10.57
CA THR A 192 9.82 -5.55 11.44
C THR A 192 8.32 -5.62 11.16
N VAL A 193 7.95 -6.11 9.98
CA VAL A 193 6.58 -6.30 9.53
C VAL A 193 6.36 -7.76 9.15
N ARG A 194 5.11 -8.20 9.20
CA ARG A 194 4.64 -9.45 8.61
C ARG A 194 3.50 -9.15 7.64
N TYR A 195 3.24 -10.11 6.76
CA TYR A 195 2.10 -10.11 5.87
C TYR A 195 1.22 -11.28 6.25
N ASP A 196 0.06 -10.99 6.82
CA ASP A 196 -0.99 -11.96 7.12
C ASP A 196 -1.80 -12.18 5.84
N VAL A 197 -1.75 -13.39 5.27
CA VAL A 197 -2.35 -13.71 3.96
C VAL A 197 -3.57 -14.60 4.16
N PHE A 198 -4.72 -14.13 3.67
CA PHE A 198 -5.98 -14.85 3.68
C PHE A 198 -6.29 -15.29 2.26
N MET A 199 -6.34 -16.59 2.03
CA MET A 199 -6.77 -17.14 0.75
C MET A 199 -8.31 -17.14 0.71
N VAL A 200 -8.89 -16.65 -0.38
CA VAL A 200 -10.33 -16.56 -0.61
C VAL A 200 -10.69 -17.11 -1.99
N GLY A 201 -11.96 -17.37 -2.25
CA GLY A 201 -12.41 -17.90 -3.55
C GLY A 201 -11.94 -19.34 -3.84
N LEU A 202 -11.52 -20.08 -2.82
CA LEU A 202 -11.30 -21.53 -2.88
C LEU A 202 -12.65 -22.24 -2.77
N THR A 203 -13.45 -22.18 -3.84
CA THR A 203 -14.61 -23.04 -4.05
C THR A 203 -14.40 -23.89 -5.28
#